data_AF-A0AAD6DPM9-F1
#
_entry.id   AF-A0AAD6DPM9-F1
#
_cell.length_a   1.000
_cell.length_b   1.000
_cell.length_c   1.000
_cell.angle_alpha   90.00
_cell.angle_beta   90.00
_cell.angle_gamma   90.00
#
_symmetry.space_group_name_H-M   'P 1'
#
loop_
_entity.id
_entity.type
_entity.pdbx_description
1 polymer ?
#
loop_
_entity_poly.entity_id
_entity_poly.type
_entity_poly.pdbx_seq_one_letter_code
_entity_poly.pdbx_strand_id
1 'polypeptide(L)'
;MVAITLPDNYGSVIAVALGAIPVLGFIHGNITGSLRKAAKAKAEQFNCAQRAHTNFLENASQTMLFTLVAGLKYPQLATGIAASWVVFRALFLYGYVYSGKPQGKGRMIGAFFWLAQGALWGLSVFGVGRDLISL
;
A
#
# COMPACT_ATOMS: atom_id res chain seq x y z
N MET A 1 -34.98 -7.60 -3.20
CA MET A 1 -33.67 -6.92 -3.11
C MET A 1 -32.75 -7.83 -2.32
N VAL A 2 -31.64 -8.29 -2.89
CA VAL A 2 -30.62 -9.03 -2.13
C VAL A 2 -29.74 -7.98 -1.46
N ALA A 3 -29.68 -7.98 -0.13
CA ALA A 3 -28.85 -7.07 0.65
C ALA A 3 -27.58 -7.80 1.09
N ILE A 4 -26.42 -7.21 0.86
CA ILE A 4 -25.16 -7.68 1.42
C ILE A 4 -25.01 -7.04 2.80
N THR A 5 -25.01 -7.85 3.86
CA THR A 5 -24.72 -7.38 5.21
C THR A 5 -23.20 -7.29 5.40
N LEU A 6 -22.71 -6.11 5.77
CA LEU A 6 -21.30 -5.88 6.08
C LEU A 6 -21.08 -6.00 7.60
N PRO A 7 -19.88 -6.41 8.04
CA PRO A 7 -19.56 -6.46 9.46
C PRO A 7 -19.50 -5.04 10.06
N ASP A 8 -19.74 -4.96 11.38
CA ASP A 8 -19.59 -3.70 12.10
C ASP A 8 -18.17 -3.15 11.95
N ASN A 9 -18.05 -1.82 11.82
CA ASN A 9 -16.79 -1.08 11.60
C ASN A 9 -16.12 -1.27 10.23
N TYR A 10 -16.78 -1.90 9.25
CA TYR A 10 -16.23 -2.06 7.90
C TYR A 10 -15.92 -0.71 7.19
N GLY A 11 -16.52 0.40 7.64
CA GLY A 11 -16.18 1.74 7.16
C GLY A 11 -14.69 2.08 7.31
N SER A 12 -14.01 1.54 8.33
CA SER A 12 -12.57 1.72 8.53
C SER A 12 -11.72 0.99 7.48
N VAL A 13 -12.16 -0.19 7.05
CA VAL A 13 -11.55 -0.96 5.95
C VAL A 13 -11.61 -0.15 4.66
N ILE A 14 -12.79 0.43 4.37
CA ILE A 14 -13.00 1.29 3.19
C ILE A 14 -12.14 2.54 3.27
N ALA A 15 -12.08 3.20 4.43
CA ALA A 15 -11.30 4.43 4.62
C ALA A 15 -9.81 4.22 4.33
N VAL A 16 -9.24 3.07 4.71
CA VAL A 16 -7.84 2.76 4.39
C VAL A 16 -7.69 2.31 2.94
N ALA A 17 -8.48 1.33 2.48
CA ALA A 17 -8.33 0.74 1.16
C ALA A 17 -8.64 1.74 0.04
N LEU A 18 -9.75 2.46 0.13
CA LEU A 18 -10.23 3.36 -0.93
C LEU A 18 -9.96 4.84 -0.63
N GLY A 19 -9.49 5.18 0.58
CA GLY A 19 -9.07 6.54 0.93
C GLY A 19 -7.55 6.67 1.01
N ALA A 20 -6.94 6.11 2.05
CA ALA A 20 -5.52 6.33 2.36
C ALA A 20 -4.57 5.82 1.27
N ILE A 21 -4.81 4.61 0.71
CA ILE A 21 -3.94 4.04 -0.34
C ILE A 21 -3.98 4.91 -1.62
N PRO A 22 -5.15 5.27 -2.19
CA PRO A 22 -5.20 6.17 -3.35
C PRO A 22 -4.57 7.54 -3.09
N VAL A 23 -4.79 8.13 -1.91
CA VAL A 23 -4.17 9.41 -1.53
C VAL A 23 -2.64 9.31 -1.55
N LEU A 24 -2.07 8.23 -1.00
CA LEU A 24 -0.64 8.00 -1.06
C LEU A 24 -0.15 7.80 -2.51
N GLY A 25 -0.91 7.10 -3.34
CA GLY A 25 -0.62 6.98 -4.78
C GLY A 25 -0.57 8.33 -5.49
N PHE A 26 -1.51 9.22 -5.19
CA PHE A 26 -1.52 10.60 -5.70
C PHE A 26 -0.28 11.37 -5.24
N ILE A 27 0.13 11.23 -3.98
CA ILE A 27 1.35 11.86 -3.46
C ILE A 27 2.61 11.36 -4.22
N HIS A 28 2.74 10.04 -4.43
CA HIS A 28 3.85 9.49 -5.24
C HIS A 28 3.87 10.08 -6.66
N GLY A 29 2.70 10.21 -7.30
CA GLY A 29 2.56 10.77 -8.64
C GLY A 29 2.99 12.25 -8.70
N ASN A 30 2.55 13.06 -7.73
CA ASN A 30 2.92 14.48 -7.65
C ASN A 30 4.42 14.67 -7.42
N ILE A 31 5.04 13.89 -6.52
CA ILE A 31 6.48 13.95 -6.26
C ILE A 31 7.26 13.58 -7.52
N THR A 32 6.89 12.49 -8.19
CA THR A 32 7.53 12.05 -9.43
C THR A 32 7.37 13.10 -10.54
N GLY A 33 6.17 13.65 -10.71
CA GLY A 33 5.87 14.68 -11.71
C GLY A 33 6.62 15.99 -11.47
N SER A 34 6.79 16.39 -10.20
CA SER A 34 7.58 17.57 -9.83
C SER A 34 9.08 17.37 -10.12
N LEU A 35 9.64 16.23 -9.70
CA LEU A 35 11.05 15.91 -9.95
C LEU A 35 11.38 15.73 -11.44
N ARG A 36 10.40 15.33 -12.27
CA ARG A 36 10.55 15.29 -13.73
C ARG A 36 10.96 16.65 -14.29
N LYS A 37 10.38 17.75 -13.78
CA LYS A 37 10.71 19.11 -14.24
C LYS A 37 12.15 19.51 -13.89
N ALA A 38 12.70 18.95 -12.81
CA ALA A 38 14.05 19.21 -12.31
C ALA A 38 15.09 18.13 -12.73
N ALA A 39 14.72 17.19 -13.62
CA ALA A 39 15.51 15.99 -13.89
C ALA A 39 16.95 16.27 -14.37
N LYS A 40 17.21 17.40 -15.06
CA LYS A 40 18.56 17.79 -15.49
C LYS A 40 19.54 17.98 -14.32
N ALA A 41 19.07 18.53 -13.19
CA ALA A 41 19.91 18.76 -12.01
C ALA A 41 19.77 17.64 -10.96
N LYS A 42 18.69 16.85 -11.02
CA LYS A 42 18.32 15.87 -9.99
C LYS A 42 17.97 14.49 -10.59
N ALA A 43 18.78 14.03 -11.55
CA ALA A 43 18.50 12.81 -12.30
C ALA A 43 18.35 11.56 -11.41
N GLU A 44 19.26 11.34 -10.46
CA GLU A 44 19.17 10.18 -9.56
C GLU A 44 17.92 10.24 -8.69
N GLN A 45 17.60 11.41 -8.14
CA GLN A 45 16.42 11.61 -7.30
C GLN A 45 15.12 11.36 -8.07
N PHE A 46 15.04 11.83 -9.33
CA PHE A 46 13.92 11.55 -10.22
C PHE A 46 13.79 10.05 -10.51
N ASN A 47 14.88 9.37 -10.85
CA ASN A 47 14.88 7.93 -11.11
C ASN A 47 14.47 7.12 -9.86
N CYS A 48 14.86 7.56 -8.66
CA CYS A 48 14.39 6.96 -7.41
C CYS A 48 12.89 7.18 -7.19
N ALA A 49 12.37 8.38 -7.43
CA ALA A 49 10.93 8.66 -7.34
C ALA A 49 10.12 7.80 -8.31
N GLN A 50 10.57 7.68 -9.57
CA GLN A 50 9.94 6.80 -10.56
C GLN A 50 9.89 5.35 -10.08
N ARG A 51 11.02 4.79 -9.63
CA ARG A 51 11.06 3.41 -9.10
C ARG A 51 10.14 3.21 -7.91
N ALA A 52 10.09 4.17 -6.98
CA ALA A 52 9.19 4.11 -5.84
C ALA A 52 7.70 4.19 -6.24
N HIS A 53 7.37 5.01 -7.24
CA HIS A 53 6.01 5.17 -7.76
C HIS A 53 5.54 3.95 -8.54
N THR A 54 6.33 3.44 -9.49
CA THR A 54 5.97 2.23 -10.25
C THR A 54 5.75 1.05 -9.31
N ASN A 55 6.68 0.82 -8.37
CA ASN A 55 6.52 -0.25 -7.39
C ASN A 55 5.30 -0.05 -6.48
N PHE A 56 4.86 1.19 -6.24
CA PHE A 56 3.62 1.46 -5.51
C PHE A 56 2.42 1.01 -6.33
N LEU A 57 2.34 1.42 -7.59
CA LEU A 57 1.22 1.08 -8.46
C LEU A 57 1.08 -0.43 -8.68
N GLU A 58 2.20 -1.15 -8.79
CA GLU A 58 2.22 -2.62 -8.90
C GLU A 58 1.60 -3.32 -7.68
N ASN A 59 1.68 -2.71 -6.49
CA ASN A 59 1.26 -3.34 -5.23
C ASN A 59 -0.03 -2.76 -4.65
N ALA A 60 -0.39 -1.52 -5.01
CA ALA A 60 -1.51 -0.80 -4.41
C ALA A 60 -2.85 -1.50 -4.68
N SER A 61 -3.14 -1.85 -5.94
CA SER A 61 -4.39 -2.51 -6.32
C SER A 61 -4.56 -3.86 -5.63
N GLN A 62 -3.50 -4.66 -5.58
CA GLN A 62 -3.49 -5.94 -4.87
C GLN A 62 -3.71 -5.76 -3.37
N THR A 63 -3.03 -4.81 -2.74
CA THR A 63 -3.17 -4.54 -1.30
C THR A 63 -4.57 -4.04 -0.96
N MET A 64 -5.16 -3.18 -1.80
CA MET A 64 -6.54 -2.73 -1.65
C MET A 64 -7.50 -3.92 -1.70
N LEU A 65 -7.33 -4.82 -2.67
CA LEU A 65 -8.16 -6.02 -2.80
C LEU A 65 -8.04 -6.93 -1.58
N PHE A 66 -6.82 -7.23 -1.12
CA PHE A 66 -6.61 -8.05 0.07
C PHE A 66 -7.20 -7.40 1.32
N THR A 67 -7.11 -6.08 1.45
CA THR A 67 -7.68 -5.34 2.59
C THR A 67 -9.20 -5.46 2.61
N LEU A 68 -9.85 -5.26 1.46
CA LEU A 68 -11.30 -5.39 1.32
C LEU A 68 -11.75 -6.83 1.62
N VAL A 69 -11.13 -7.83 1.01
CA VAL A 69 -11.50 -9.25 1.20
C VAL A 69 -11.26 -9.69 2.64
N ALA A 70 -10.05 -9.47 3.19
CA ALA A 70 -9.75 -9.83 4.58
C ALA A 70 -10.65 -9.10 5.57
N GLY A 71 -11.02 -7.84 5.28
CA GLY A 71 -11.87 -7.03 6.12
C GLY A 71 -13.30 -7.55 6.26
N LEU A 72 -13.79 -8.39 5.34
CA LEU A 72 -15.14 -8.96 5.41
C LEU A 72 -15.29 -9.87 6.63
N LYS A 73 -14.20 -10.50 7.05
CA LYS A 73 -14.16 -11.38 8.23
C LYS A 73 -13.38 -10.76 9.39
N TYR A 74 -12.32 -10.00 9.10
CA TYR A 74 -11.40 -9.44 10.11
C TYR A 74 -11.25 -7.91 9.95
N PRO A 75 -12.32 -7.11 10.11
CA PRO A 75 -12.32 -5.69 9.75
C PRO A 75 -11.25 -4.86 10.47
N GLN A 76 -11.10 -5.03 11.79
CA GLN A 76 -10.14 -4.28 12.60
C GLN A 76 -8.69 -4.69 12.30
N LEU A 77 -8.44 -6.00 12.17
CA LEU A 77 -7.11 -6.53 11.89
C LEU A 77 -6.64 -6.15 10.48
N ALA A 78 -7.50 -6.31 9.47
CA ALA A 78 -7.20 -5.90 8.09
C ALA A 78 -6.91 -4.39 8.02
N THR A 79 -7.70 -3.57 8.72
CA THR A 79 -7.47 -2.12 8.82
C THR A 79 -6.11 -1.80 9.44
N GLY A 80 -5.77 -2.41 10.57
CA GLY A 80 -4.48 -2.17 11.24
C GLY A 80 -3.28 -2.56 10.37
N ILE A 81 -3.35 -3.70 9.68
CA ILE A 81 -2.26 -4.15 8.81
C ILE A 81 -2.16 -3.26 7.56
N ALA A 82 -3.28 -2.88 6.94
CA ALA A 82 -3.31 -2.00 5.79
C ALA A 82 -2.82 -0.57 6.12
N ALA A 83 -3.19 -0.05 7.29
CA ALA A 83 -2.68 1.24 7.77
C ALA A 83 -1.15 1.17 7.99
N SER A 84 -0.65 0.09 8.58
CA SER A 84 0.78 -0.15 8.72
C SER A 84 1.48 -0.23 7.36
N TRP A 85 0.85 -0.88 6.37
CA TRP A 85 1.35 -0.89 5.00
C TRP A 85 1.48 0.53 4.44
N VAL A 86 0.46 1.39 4.58
CA VAL A 86 0.51 2.81 4.15
C VAL A 86 1.69 3.55 4.79
N VAL A 87 1.91 3.38 6.09
CA VAL A 87 3.05 3.99 6.81
C VAL A 87 4.39 3.52 6.22
N PHE A 88 4.57 2.20 6.07
CA PHE A 88 5.81 1.67 5.50
C PHE A 88 6.01 2.10 4.05
N ARG A 89 4.95 2.26 3.25
CA ARG A 89 5.03 2.76 1.88
C ARG A 89 5.44 4.24 1.83
N ALA A 90 4.94 5.06 2.76
CA ALA A 90 5.40 6.45 2.90
C ALA A 90 6.90 6.52 3.26
N LEU A 91 7.34 5.67 4.20
CA LEU A 91 8.76 5.54 4.56
C LEU A 91 9.61 5.01 3.38
N PHE A 92 9.07 4.08 2.58
CA PHE A 92 9.74 3.53 1.41
C PHE A 92 9.95 4.58 0.33
N LEU A 93 8.93 5.41 0.06
CA LEU A 93 9.05 6.58 -0.81
C LEU A 93 10.09 7.56 -0.29
N TYR A 94 9.99 7.93 0.99
CA TYR A 94 10.94 8.86 1.60
C TYR A 94 12.37 8.34 1.50
N GLY A 95 12.57 7.07 1.80
CA GLY A 95 13.86 6.39 1.69
C GLY A 95 14.43 6.41 0.27
N TYR A 96 13.60 6.24 -0.75
CA TYR A 96 14.04 6.38 -2.14
C TYR A 96 14.42 7.82 -2.50
N VAL A 97 13.59 8.80 -2.11
CA VAL A 97 13.65 10.15 -2.68
C VAL A 97 14.52 11.11 -1.86
N TYR A 98 14.54 11.01 -0.53
CA TYR A 98 15.10 12.04 0.35
C TYR A 98 16.26 11.57 1.22
N SER A 99 16.53 10.27 1.29
CA SER A 99 17.59 9.75 2.17
C SER A 99 19.03 10.10 1.74
N GLY A 100 19.22 10.49 0.48
CA GLY A 100 20.56 10.71 -0.10
C GLY A 100 21.42 9.45 -0.21
N LYS A 101 20.91 8.26 0.17
CA LYS A 101 21.69 7.02 0.09
C LYS A 101 21.82 6.58 -1.37
N PRO A 102 23.02 6.17 -1.79
CA PRO A 102 23.30 5.85 -3.19
C PRO A 102 22.37 4.73 -3.69
N GLN A 103 22.01 4.81 -4.98
CA GLN A 103 21.23 3.79 -5.68
C GLN A 103 19.82 3.56 -5.12
N GLY A 104 19.32 4.44 -4.25
CA GLY A 104 18.02 4.29 -3.60
C GLY A 104 18.02 3.30 -2.43
N LYS A 105 19.19 2.98 -1.85
CA LYS A 105 19.29 2.06 -0.70
C LYS A 105 18.54 2.54 0.54
N GLY A 106 18.21 3.84 0.62
CA GLY A 106 17.38 4.36 1.72
C GLY A 106 15.97 3.78 1.77
N ARG A 107 15.46 3.22 0.67
CA ARG A 107 14.14 2.55 0.61
C ARG A 107 13.95 1.49 1.71
N MET A 108 15.03 0.88 2.18
CA MET A 108 15.00 -0.23 3.13
C MET A 108 14.31 0.12 4.46
N ILE A 109 14.26 1.40 4.84
CA ILE A 109 13.52 1.85 6.03
C ILE A 109 12.02 1.56 5.96
N GLY A 110 11.47 1.47 4.76
CA GLY A 110 10.07 1.14 4.51
C GLY A 110 9.85 -0.28 3.97
N ALA A 111 10.89 -1.12 3.84
CA ALA A 111 10.77 -2.43 3.20
C ALA A 111 9.84 -3.40 3.94
N PHE A 112 9.53 -3.13 5.21
CA PHE A 112 8.56 -3.89 6.01
C PHE A 112 7.12 -3.85 5.46
N PHE A 113 6.81 -3.01 4.46
CA PHE A 113 5.54 -3.09 3.74
C PHE A 113 5.29 -4.49 3.16
N TRP A 114 6.33 -5.22 2.76
CA TRP A 114 6.19 -6.58 2.23
C TRP A 114 5.62 -7.56 3.26
N LEU A 115 6.00 -7.42 4.54
CA LEU A 115 5.44 -8.25 5.61
C LEU A 115 3.96 -7.92 5.84
N ALA A 116 3.60 -6.63 5.85
CA ALA A 116 2.21 -6.21 5.99
C ALA A 116 1.35 -6.70 4.81
N GLN A 117 1.88 -6.61 3.58
CA GLN A 117 1.18 -7.10 2.38
C GLN A 117 1.04 -8.63 2.39
N GLY A 118 2.08 -9.36 2.78
CA GLY A 118 2.04 -10.81 2.93
C GLY A 118 1.03 -11.26 3.99
N ALA A 119 0.93 -10.53 5.11
CA ALA A 119 -0.08 -10.79 6.13
C ALA A 119 -1.51 -10.59 5.62
N LEU A 120 -1.77 -9.52 4.85
CA LEU A 120 -3.08 -9.29 4.21
C LEU A 120 -3.43 -10.37 3.18
N TRP A 121 -2.45 -10.79 2.38
CA TRP A 121 -2.61 -11.89 1.44
C TRP A 121 -2.95 -13.19 2.17
N GLY A 122 -2.23 -13.52 3.24
CA GLY A 122 -2.50 -14.69 4.08
C GLY A 122 -3.88 -14.66 4.74
N LEU A 123 -4.31 -13.50 5.25
CA LEU A 123 -5.66 -13.33 5.81
C LEU A 123 -6.75 -13.55 4.75
N SER A 124 -6.52 -13.07 3.52
CA SER A 124 -7.47 -13.25 2.43
C SER A 124 -7.56 -14.72 2.01
N VAL A 125 -6.43 -15.40 1.78
CA VAL A 125 -6.42 -16.78 1.29
C VAL A 125 -6.79 -17.79 2.38
N PHE A 126 -6.07 -17.78 3.50
CA PHE A 126 -6.24 -18.80 4.55
C PHE A 126 -7.29 -18.42 5.58
N GLY A 127 -7.51 -17.13 5.80
CA GLY A 127 -8.48 -16.64 6.77
C GLY A 127 -9.90 -16.57 6.22
N VAL A 128 -10.09 -16.18 4.94
CA VAL A 128 -11.39 -16.06 4.28
C VAL A 128 -11.60 -17.18 3.27
N GLY A 129 -10.69 -17.34 2.31
CA GLY A 129 -10.84 -18.31 1.21
C GLY A 129 -10.95 -19.76 1.66
N ARG A 130 -10.14 -20.19 2.64
CA ARG A 130 -10.18 -21.56 3.17
C ARG A 130 -11.57 -21.92 3.68
N ASP A 131 -12.18 -21.05 4.47
CA ASP A 131 -13.49 -21.30 5.06
C ASP A 131 -14.56 -21.47 3.99
N LEU A 132 -14.53 -20.63 2.94
CA LEU A 132 -15.49 -20.69 1.83
C LEU A 132 -15.39 -21.98 1.01
N ILE A 133 -14.21 -22.59 0.94
CA ILE A 133 -14.00 -23.86 0.23
C ILE A 133 -14.39 -25.06 1.10
N SER A 134 -14.32 -24.92 2.43
CA SER A 134 -14.64 -26.00 3.37
C SER A 134 -16.13 -26.10 3.77
N LEU A 135 -16.98 -25.21 3.23
CA LEU A 135 -18.43 -25.27 3.37
C LEU A 135 -19.04 -26.29 2.40
#